data_AF-A0A7K6YER7-F1
#
_entry.id   AF-A0A7K6YER7-F1
#
_cell.length_a   1.000
_cell.length_b   1.000
_cell.length_c   1.000
_cell.angle_alpha   90.00
_cell.angle_beta   90.00
_cell.angle_gamma   90.00
#
_symmetry.space_group_name_H-M   'P 1'
#
loop_
_entity.id
_entity.type
_entity.pdbx_description
1 polymer ?
#
loop_
_entity_poly.entity_id
_entity_poly.type
_entity_poly.pdbx_seq_one_letter_code
_entity_poly.pdbx_strand_id
1 'polypeptide(L)'
;GHVFNMPHDNVKACEEVFGRLKTNHMMSPTLIQIDRANPWSACSAAIITDFLDSGHGDCLLDQPAKPIPLPEDLPGTSYSLNQQCELAFGVGSKPCPYMQYCAKLWCTGKARGQIVCQTRHFPWADGTGCGEGRFCLKGACVERHNVSKYRVDGGWAKWAPYGQCSRTCGGGVQLAKRECTHPLPANGGSYCEGVRVKYRSCNLDPCPTAVPGKSFREEQCEAFNGYSHSTNRLTASVSWVPKYSGVSPRDKCKLICRANGTGYFYVLAPKVVDGTPCSPDSTSVCVQGKCIKAGCDGKLGSKKKFDKCSVCGGDNKSCKKVSGLFTKPMHGYNFVVVIPAGASNIDIRQRGYKGLISDDNYLALKNSQGKYLLNGHFIVSAVERDLMVKGSVLRYSGTGTAVESLQAFKPIQEPLTLEVLSVGKMTPPRVRYSFYLPKESKEDKSSYKKEGKTPPDLNNSVLSLSNRLDGGRPSYKRPSYKWAAGGWEACSVTCGDGLQKRSVACRDSYGQPAAECDAAQRPADVRLCGEPCPAWEAGPWSPCSKSCGRGFKRRALKCSVPSGRLLPRESCNFRKKPQELDFCTLRPC
;
A
#
# COMPACT_ATOMS: atom_id res chain seq x y z
N GLY A 1 -10.64 7.20 28.88
CA GLY A 1 -9.28 7.48 28.43
C GLY A 1 -8.69 6.34 27.61
N HIS A 2 -8.46 5.18 28.23
CA HIS A 2 -7.83 4.02 27.58
C HIS A 2 -8.48 3.53 26.27
N VAL A 3 -9.79 3.72 26.09
CA VAL A 3 -10.48 3.41 24.81
C VAL A 3 -9.89 4.20 23.64
N PHE A 4 -9.39 5.42 23.89
CA PHE A 4 -8.65 6.24 22.92
C PHE A 4 -7.15 5.92 22.90
N ASN A 5 -6.75 4.75 23.42
CA ASN A 5 -5.37 4.31 23.52
C ASN A 5 -4.46 5.24 24.35
N MET A 6 -5.04 6.02 25.27
CA MET A 6 -4.24 6.83 26.20
C MET A 6 -3.58 5.93 27.25
N PRO A 7 -2.23 5.95 27.38
CA PRO A 7 -1.52 5.25 28.43
C PRO A 7 -1.66 5.98 29.77
N HIS A 8 -1.15 5.37 30.84
CA HIS A 8 -1.01 6.09 32.10
C HIS A 8 0.04 7.20 32.02
N ASP A 9 -0.12 8.25 32.82
CA ASP A 9 0.75 9.43 32.83
C ASP A 9 2.22 9.14 33.21
N ASN A 10 2.49 7.99 33.85
CA ASN A 10 3.83 7.57 34.28
C ASN A 10 4.61 6.77 33.23
N VAL A 11 4.11 6.62 32.00
CA VAL A 11 4.88 5.94 30.95
C VAL A 11 6.09 6.78 30.54
N LYS A 12 7.19 6.09 30.19
CA LYS A 12 8.46 6.72 29.82
C LYS A 12 8.31 7.78 28.72
N ALA A 13 7.47 7.54 27.72
CA ALA A 13 7.21 8.49 26.64
C ALA A 13 6.59 9.81 27.12
N CYS A 14 5.76 9.80 28.16
CA CYS A 14 5.25 11.03 28.78
C CYS A 14 6.35 11.75 29.54
N GLU A 15 7.17 11.01 30.29
CA GLU A 15 8.26 11.57 31.10
C GLU A 15 9.36 12.20 30.24
N GLU A 16 9.70 11.60 29.09
CA GLU A 16 10.71 12.12 28.16
C GLU A 16 10.30 13.46 27.52
N VAL A 17 8.99 13.68 27.29
CA VAL A 17 8.48 14.87 26.58
C VAL A 17 8.00 15.96 27.54
N PHE A 18 7.32 15.58 28.62
CA PHE A 18 6.67 16.52 29.55
C PHE A 18 7.36 16.58 30.92
N GLY A 19 8.40 15.77 31.12
CA GLY A 19 9.04 15.60 32.42
C GLY A 19 8.19 14.79 33.40
N ARG A 20 8.71 14.61 34.61
CA ARG A 20 7.99 13.90 35.68
C ARG A 20 6.87 14.79 36.23
N LEU A 21 5.62 14.38 35.99
CA LEU A 21 4.44 15.06 36.50
C LEU A 21 4.41 14.97 38.04
N LYS A 22 4.25 16.12 38.72
CA LYS A 22 4.28 16.23 40.19
C LYS A 22 2.92 15.96 40.84
N THR A 23 1.85 16.05 40.07
CA THR A 23 0.45 15.94 40.51
C THR A 23 -0.23 14.75 39.88
N ASN A 24 -1.20 14.17 40.58
CA ASN A 24 -2.02 13.09 40.05
C ASN A 24 -3.14 13.66 39.16
N HIS A 25 -3.36 13.02 38.03
CA HIS A 25 -4.37 13.35 37.03
C HIS A 25 -5.23 12.13 36.72
N MET A 26 -6.23 12.29 35.86
CA MET A 26 -7.23 11.27 35.52
C MET A 26 -6.61 9.98 34.95
N MET A 27 -5.49 10.08 34.24
CA MET A 27 -4.76 8.94 33.67
C MET A 27 -3.57 8.52 34.54
N SER A 28 -3.51 8.94 35.80
CA SER A 28 -2.52 8.39 36.74
C SER A 28 -2.87 6.95 37.10
N PRO A 29 -1.88 6.08 37.38
CA PRO A 29 -2.13 4.68 37.74
C PRO A 29 -3.01 4.50 38.99
N THR A 30 -3.08 5.53 39.82
CA THR A 30 -3.94 5.58 41.02
C THR A 30 -4.77 6.87 41.02
N LEU A 31 -6.02 6.77 41.46
CA LEU A 31 -6.99 7.88 41.47
C LEU A 31 -6.99 8.59 42.84
N ILE A 32 -5.86 9.16 43.23
CA ILE A 32 -5.70 9.81 44.54
C ILE A 32 -5.42 11.30 44.33
N GLN A 33 -6.18 12.19 44.98
CA GLN A 33 -5.92 13.65 44.97
C GLN A 33 -5.85 14.29 43.57
N ILE A 34 -6.86 14.05 42.73
CA ILE A 34 -6.96 14.66 41.40
C ILE A 34 -7.49 16.09 41.52
N ASP A 35 -6.82 17.06 40.91
CA ASP A 35 -7.34 18.41 40.74
C ASP A 35 -8.54 18.39 39.77
N ARG A 36 -9.75 18.68 40.28
CA ARG A 36 -10.97 18.72 39.46
C ARG A 36 -11.04 19.92 38.53
N ALA A 37 -10.31 20.99 38.79
CA ALA A 37 -10.25 22.13 37.87
C ALA A 37 -9.46 21.77 36.62
N ASN A 38 -8.37 21.01 36.78
CA ASN A 38 -7.52 20.52 35.69
C ASN A 38 -7.26 19.01 35.81
N PRO A 39 -8.28 18.17 35.56
CA PRO A 39 -8.19 16.74 35.85
C PRO A 39 -7.30 15.97 34.88
N TRP A 40 -7.01 16.51 33.70
CA TRP A 40 -6.19 15.85 32.68
C TRP A 40 -4.77 16.44 32.65
N SER A 41 -3.77 15.58 32.52
CA SER A 41 -2.38 16.02 32.38
C SER A 41 -2.11 16.59 30.97
N ALA A 42 -1.02 17.34 30.83
CA ALA A 42 -0.55 17.79 29.52
C ALA A 42 -0.21 16.61 28.58
N CYS A 43 0.30 15.49 29.12
CA CYS A 43 0.57 14.30 28.32
C CYS A 43 -0.73 13.67 27.80
N SER A 44 -1.71 13.46 28.68
CA SER A 44 -3.03 12.94 28.31
C SER A 44 -3.69 13.80 27.24
N ALA A 45 -3.66 15.13 27.42
CA ALA A 45 -4.21 16.09 26.46
C ALA A 45 -3.49 16.01 25.10
N ALA A 46 -2.17 15.88 25.08
CA ALA A 46 -1.40 15.74 23.85
C ALA A 46 -1.71 14.43 23.10
N ILE A 47 -1.83 13.31 23.82
CA ILE A 47 -2.09 11.99 23.22
C ILE A 47 -3.50 11.93 22.62
N ILE A 48 -4.53 12.37 23.34
CA ILE A 48 -5.89 12.39 22.77
C ILE A 48 -5.97 13.34 21.58
N THR A 49 -5.28 14.47 21.64
CA THR A 49 -5.24 15.43 20.54
C THR A 49 -4.60 14.81 19.30
N ASP A 50 -3.45 14.17 19.42
CA ASP A 50 -2.78 13.50 18.30
C ASP A 50 -3.64 12.36 17.73
N PHE A 51 -4.30 11.58 18.58
CA PHE A 51 -5.21 10.52 18.17
C PHE A 51 -6.38 11.04 17.33
N LEU A 52 -7.04 12.11 17.79
CA LEU A 52 -8.18 12.73 17.11
C LEU A 52 -7.74 13.47 15.84
N ASP A 53 -6.65 14.24 15.89
CA ASP A 53 -6.09 14.97 14.73
C ASP A 53 -5.63 13.98 13.63
N SER A 54 -5.16 12.80 14.01
CA SER A 54 -4.82 11.69 13.08
C SER A 54 -6.05 10.95 12.52
N GLY A 55 -7.26 11.30 12.97
CA GLY A 55 -8.53 10.72 12.50
C GLY A 55 -8.89 9.36 13.05
N HIS A 56 -8.25 8.93 14.12
CA HIS A 56 -8.61 7.67 14.75
C HIS A 56 -9.96 7.74 15.48
N GLY A 57 -10.49 8.96 15.68
CA GLY A 57 -11.81 9.21 16.27
C GLY A 57 -12.91 9.60 15.27
N ASP A 58 -12.75 9.38 13.96
CA ASP A 58 -13.73 9.81 12.94
C ASP A 58 -15.16 9.26 13.20
N CYS A 59 -15.30 8.12 13.89
CA CYS A 59 -16.61 7.56 14.29
C CYS A 59 -17.37 8.39 15.34
N LEU A 60 -16.72 9.35 16.00
CA LEU A 60 -17.34 10.25 16.98
C LEU A 60 -17.98 11.47 16.32
N LEU A 61 -17.80 11.64 15.00
CA LEU A 61 -18.34 12.78 14.25
C LEU A 61 -19.81 12.56 13.88
N ASP A 62 -20.30 11.33 13.99
CA ASP A 62 -21.68 10.97 13.69
C ASP A 62 -22.61 11.50 14.78
N GLN A 63 -23.61 12.30 14.39
CA GLN A 63 -24.62 12.75 15.34
C GLN A 63 -25.52 11.58 15.76
N PRO A 64 -25.82 11.41 17.06
CA PRO A 64 -26.69 10.34 17.52
C PRO A 64 -28.11 10.53 16.97
N ALA A 65 -28.71 9.45 16.45
CA ALA A 65 -30.06 9.48 15.88
C ALA A 65 -31.13 9.92 16.89
N LYS A 66 -30.92 9.63 18.18
CA LYS A 66 -31.75 10.09 19.28
C LYS A 66 -30.83 10.58 20.42
N PRO A 67 -30.69 11.90 20.62
CA PRO A 67 -29.90 12.41 21.73
C PRO A 67 -30.55 11.99 23.06
N ILE A 68 -29.75 11.41 23.95
CA ILE A 68 -30.17 11.12 25.32
C ILE A 68 -29.98 12.42 26.11
N PRO A 69 -31.04 13.02 26.68
CA PRO A 69 -30.89 14.18 27.52
C PRO A 69 -30.06 13.80 28.75
N LEU A 70 -28.98 14.52 29.00
CA LEU A 70 -28.18 14.35 30.21
C LEU A 70 -28.90 15.03 31.38
N PRO A 71 -28.82 14.49 32.62
CA PRO A 71 -29.36 15.16 33.80
C PRO A 71 -28.75 16.56 33.96
N GLU A 72 -29.60 17.59 34.02
CA GLU A 72 -29.14 18.98 34.27
C GLU A 72 -28.81 19.19 35.75
N ASP A 73 -29.39 18.39 36.62
CA ASP A 73 -29.18 18.44 38.05
C ASP A 73 -27.77 17.96 38.45
N LEU A 74 -27.13 18.71 39.35
CA LEU A 74 -25.83 18.33 39.89
C LEU A 74 -25.96 17.06 40.74
N PRO A 75 -25.01 16.11 40.69
CA PRO A 75 -25.18 14.78 41.32
C PRO A 75 -25.53 14.83 42.82
N GLY A 76 -25.06 15.83 43.55
CA GLY A 76 -25.30 16.01 44.97
C GLY A 76 -26.73 16.45 45.33
N THR A 77 -27.58 16.79 44.35
CA THR A 77 -29.03 16.97 44.57
C THR A 77 -29.75 15.63 44.58
N SER A 78 -29.31 14.68 43.74
CA SER A 78 -29.85 13.32 43.64
C SER A 78 -29.26 12.37 44.67
N TYR A 79 -28.00 12.59 45.06
CA TYR A 79 -27.26 11.77 46.03
C TYR A 79 -26.95 12.57 47.28
N SER A 80 -27.73 12.36 48.33
CA SER A 80 -27.49 12.96 49.66
C SER A 80 -26.11 12.56 50.21
N LEU A 81 -25.59 13.33 51.17
CA LEU A 81 -24.30 13.05 51.79
C LEU A 81 -24.23 11.65 52.44
N ASN A 82 -25.35 11.18 53.02
CA ASN A 82 -25.46 9.83 53.57
C ASN A 82 -25.32 8.77 52.45
N GLN A 83 -26.06 8.92 51.36
CA GLN A 83 -25.98 8.00 50.21
C GLN A 83 -24.58 7.99 49.59
N GLN A 84 -23.89 9.12 49.54
CA GLN A 84 -22.50 9.18 49.07
C GLN A 84 -21.57 8.34 49.96
N CYS A 85 -21.74 8.38 51.29
CA CYS A 85 -20.98 7.52 52.21
C CYS A 85 -21.31 6.04 52.02
N GLU A 86 -22.59 5.70 51.86
CA GLU A 86 -23.02 4.32 51.61
C GLU A 86 -22.47 3.76 50.30
N LEU A 87 -22.44 4.57 49.23
CA LEU A 87 -21.86 4.18 47.94
C LEU A 87 -20.34 4.03 48.01
N ALA A 88 -19.66 4.87 48.81
CA ALA A 88 -18.21 4.86 48.91
C ALA A 88 -17.68 3.73 49.81
N PHE A 89 -18.37 3.42 50.91
CA PHE A 89 -17.86 2.54 51.98
C PHE A 89 -18.81 1.40 52.38
N GLY A 90 -19.98 1.29 51.73
CA GLY A 90 -20.96 0.25 51.98
C GLY A 90 -22.13 0.73 52.84
N VAL A 91 -23.21 -0.06 52.80
CA VAL A 91 -24.49 0.22 53.47
C VAL A 91 -24.27 0.46 54.97
N GLY A 92 -24.89 1.52 55.51
CA GLY A 92 -24.79 1.91 56.93
C GLY A 92 -23.60 2.82 57.26
N SER A 93 -22.74 3.14 56.29
CA SER A 93 -21.72 4.18 56.44
C SER A 93 -22.37 5.57 56.46
N LYS A 94 -21.99 6.41 57.44
CA LYS A 94 -22.55 7.75 57.67
C LYS A 94 -21.46 8.82 57.58
N PRO A 95 -21.81 10.09 57.30
CA PRO A 95 -20.85 11.18 57.29
C PRO A 95 -20.24 11.42 58.67
N CYS A 96 -18.95 11.71 58.71
CA CYS A 96 -18.25 12.03 59.94
C CYS A 96 -18.52 13.47 60.41
N PRO A 97 -18.68 13.71 61.72
CA PRO A 97 -18.89 15.05 62.27
C PRO A 97 -17.61 15.90 62.21
N TYR A 98 -17.78 17.23 62.16
CA TYR A 98 -16.71 18.25 62.25
C TYR A 98 -15.60 18.20 61.17
N MET A 99 -15.95 17.77 59.95
CA MET A 99 -15.01 17.71 58.83
C MET A 99 -15.19 18.89 57.86
N GLN A 100 -14.14 19.22 57.09
CA GLN A 100 -14.21 20.28 56.08
C GLN A 100 -15.24 19.95 54.99
N TYR A 101 -16.24 20.82 54.85
CA TYR A 101 -17.28 20.71 53.82
C TYR A 101 -16.68 20.72 52.41
N CYS A 102 -17.28 19.93 51.52
CA CYS A 102 -16.99 19.86 50.08
C CYS A 102 -15.60 19.37 49.66
N ALA A 103 -14.55 19.56 50.47
CA ALA A 103 -13.18 19.24 50.10
C ALA A 103 -12.89 17.73 50.14
N LYS A 104 -13.36 17.02 51.18
CA LYS A 104 -13.14 15.58 51.36
C LYS A 104 -14.36 14.93 52.01
N LEU A 105 -14.79 13.82 51.42
CA LEU A 105 -15.84 12.97 51.94
C LEU A 105 -15.23 12.04 53.00
N TRP A 106 -15.63 12.27 54.25
CA TRP A 106 -15.25 11.47 55.41
C TRP A 106 -16.47 10.71 55.89
N CYS A 107 -16.33 9.40 55.98
CA CYS A 107 -17.43 8.52 56.33
C CYS A 107 -17.01 7.54 57.42
N THR A 108 -17.99 7.07 58.17
CA THR A 108 -17.79 6.08 59.22
C THR A 108 -17.47 4.72 58.62
N GLY A 109 -16.50 4.04 59.23
CA GLY A 109 -16.07 2.69 58.93
C GLY A 109 -15.85 1.89 60.19
N LYS A 110 -15.54 0.61 60.04
CA LYS A 110 -15.17 -0.28 61.15
C LYS A 110 -13.71 -0.68 61.00
N ALA A 111 -12.87 -0.28 61.95
CA ALA A 111 -11.50 -0.78 62.07
C ALA A 111 -11.39 -1.49 63.42
N ARG A 112 -11.09 -2.80 63.40
CA ARG A 112 -10.95 -3.63 64.63
C ARG A 112 -12.16 -3.51 65.59
N GLY A 113 -13.38 -3.42 65.04
CA GLY A 113 -14.61 -3.30 65.82
C GLY A 113 -14.96 -1.89 66.32
N GLN A 114 -14.07 -0.91 66.16
CA GLN A 114 -14.33 0.49 66.53
C GLN A 114 -14.78 1.31 65.32
N ILE A 115 -15.67 2.28 65.58
CA ILE A 115 -16.12 3.23 64.57
C ILE A 115 -15.00 4.24 64.34
N VAL A 116 -14.49 4.28 63.11
CA VAL A 116 -13.44 5.22 62.69
C VAL A 116 -13.89 6.03 61.49
N CYS A 117 -13.35 7.23 61.34
CA CYS A 117 -13.54 8.03 60.14
C CYS A 117 -12.51 7.67 59.08
N GLN A 118 -12.98 7.30 57.90
CA GLN A 118 -12.15 6.94 56.75
C GLN A 118 -12.56 7.78 55.53
N THR A 119 -11.61 7.96 54.61
CA THR A 119 -11.81 8.73 53.37
C THR A 119 -11.09 8.07 52.20
N ARG A 120 -11.66 8.20 51.00
CA ARG A 120 -10.98 7.87 49.73
C ARG A 120 -10.43 9.11 49.04
N HIS A 121 -10.37 10.25 49.75
CA HIS A 121 -9.92 11.55 49.26
C HIS A 121 -10.75 12.13 48.09
N PHE A 122 -11.99 11.67 47.90
CA PHE A 122 -12.94 12.29 46.99
C PHE A 122 -13.68 13.45 47.68
N PRO A 123 -13.95 14.57 47.00
CA PRO A 123 -14.80 15.65 47.51
C PRO A 123 -16.26 15.21 47.60
N TRP A 124 -17.10 16.03 48.24
CA TRP A 124 -18.55 15.81 48.19
C TRP A 124 -19.05 16.04 46.76
N ALA A 125 -20.14 15.38 46.36
CA ALA A 125 -20.72 15.58 45.05
C ALA A 125 -21.15 17.05 44.86
N ASP A 126 -20.93 17.60 43.66
CA ASP A 126 -21.40 18.94 43.34
C ASP A 126 -22.92 18.98 43.49
N GLY A 127 -23.48 20.02 44.09
CA GLY A 127 -24.90 20.13 44.43
C GLY A 127 -25.26 19.73 45.88
N THR A 128 -24.35 19.06 46.61
CA THR A 128 -24.61 18.68 48.01
C THR A 128 -24.65 19.91 48.91
N GLY A 129 -25.66 20.02 49.77
CA GLY A 129 -25.78 21.12 50.73
C GLY A 129 -24.60 21.16 51.71
N CYS A 130 -24.02 22.35 51.90
CA CYS A 130 -22.89 22.57 52.80
C CYS A 130 -23.13 23.69 53.83
N GLY A 131 -24.39 24.10 53.99
CA GLY A 131 -24.85 25.15 54.89
C GLY A 131 -26.17 25.75 54.41
N GLU A 132 -26.75 26.68 55.17
CA GLU A 132 -27.96 27.39 54.75
C GLU A 132 -27.73 28.19 53.47
N GLY A 133 -28.49 27.88 52.41
CA GLY A 133 -28.37 28.55 51.11
C GLY A 133 -27.07 28.27 50.33
N ARG A 134 -26.24 27.31 50.78
CA ARG A 134 -24.94 26.99 50.16
C ARG A 134 -24.87 25.53 49.71
N PHE A 135 -24.10 25.29 48.66
CA PHE A 135 -23.90 23.96 48.09
C PHE A 135 -22.45 23.75 47.65
N CYS A 136 -22.04 22.50 47.51
CA CYS A 136 -20.71 22.15 47.02
C CYS A 136 -20.63 22.33 45.51
N LEU A 137 -19.58 22.99 45.04
CA LEU A 137 -19.24 23.09 43.62
C LEU A 137 -17.72 23.06 43.45
N LYS A 138 -17.21 22.14 42.63
CA LYS A 138 -15.76 21.96 42.39
C LYS A 138 -14.96 21.82 43.69
N GLY A 139 -15.54 21.18 44.72
CA GLY A 139 -14.90 20.94 46.01
C GLY A 139 -14.92 22.11 47.00
N ALA A 140 -15.56 23.24 46.67
CA ALA A 140 -15.75 24.38 47.56
C ALA A 140 -17.23 24.57 47.93
N CYS A 141 -17.49 25.11 49.13
CA CYS A 141 -18.85 25.47 49.56
C CYS A 141 -19.18 26.89 49.08
N VAL A 142 -20.10 27.00 48.13
CA VAL A 142 -20.46 28.26 47.46
C VAL A 142 -21.93 28.61 47.66
N GLU A 143 -22.26 29.90 47.60
CA GLU A 143 -23.64 30.38 47.66
C GLU A 143 -24.41 30.03 46.37
N ARG A 144 -25.73 29.84 46.49
CA ARG A 144 -26.67 29.49 45.42
C ARG A 144 -26.83 30.61 44.38
N HIS A 145 -25.79 30.87 43.60
CA HIS A 145 -25.82 31.76 42.44
C HIS A 145 -26.05 30.98 41.14
N ASN A 146 -26.69 31.62 40.16
CA ASN A 146 -26.98 31.00 38.88
C ASN A 146 -25.69 30.82 38.06
N VAL A 147 -25.06 29.64 38.15
CA VAL A 147 -23.79 29.30 37.46
C VAL A 147 -23.92 29.49 35.94
N SER A 148 -25.14 29.33 35.40
CA SER A 148 -25.47 29.57 33.98
C SER A 148 -25.18 31.00 33.51
N LYS A 149 -25.25 32.01 34.40
CA LYS A 149 -24.92 33.40 34.09
C LYS A 149 -23.43 33.61 33.79
N TYR A 150 -22.58 32.69 34.23
CA TYR A 150 -21.12 32.73 34.06
C TYR A 150 -20.62 31.62 33.11
N ARG A 151 -21.51 30.95 32.38
CA ARG A 151 -21.14 30.01 31.33
C ARG A 151 -20.42 30.77 30.22
N VAL A 152 -19.21 30.32 29.88
CA VAL A 152 -18.42 30.88 28.79
C VAL A 152 -18.12 29.77 27.81
N ASP A 153 -18.73 29.81 26.64
CA ASP A 153 -18.37 28.91 25.55
C ASP A 153 -17.01 29.29 24.98
N GLY A 154 -16.21 28.30 24.61
CA GLY A 154 -14.85 28.49 24.14
C GLY A 154 -14.80 29.11 22.75
N GLY A 155 -13.83 30.00 22.54
CA GLY A 155 -13.57 30.61 21.23
C GLY A 155 -12.16 30.33 20.73
N TRP A 156 -12.03 30.17 19.41
CA TRP A 156 -10.74 29.89 18.77
C TRP A 156 -9.81 31.11 18.83
N ALA A 157 -8.57 30.89 19.27
CA ALA A 157 -7.51 31.86 19.09
C ALA A 157 -7.20 32.09 17.61
N LYS A 158 -6.47 33.18 17.32
CA LYS A 158 -5.84 33.38 16.01
C LYS A 158 -4.91 32.21 15.70
N TRP A 159 -4.80 31.88 14.41
CA TRP A 159 -3.87 30.86 13.96
C TRP A 159 -2.43 31.24 14.29
N ALA A 160 -1.68 30.32 14.86
CA ALA A 160 -0.24 30.42 14.97
C ALA A 160 0.39 30.53 13.56
N PRO A 161 1.59 31.14 13.45
CA PRO A 161 2.34 31.10 12.21
C PRO A 161 2.64 29.64 11.82
N TYR A 162 2.84 29.42 10.52
CA TYR A 162 3.24 28.11 10.03
C TYR A 162 4.62 27.74 10.56
N GLY A 163 4.74 26.51 11.07
CA GLY A 163 6.00 25.97 11.56
C GLY A 163 6.99 25.67 10.42
N GLN A 164 8.05 24.94 10.75
CA GLN A 164 9.05 24.52 9.77
C GLN A 164 8.45 23.58 8.71
N CYS A 165 8.99 23.64 7.50
CA CYS A 165 8.59 22.74 6.42
C CYS A 165 9.13 21.33 6.71
N SER A 166 8.30 20.30 6.53
CA SER A 166 8.71 18.91 6.74
C SER A 166 9.81 18.41 5.79
N ARG A 167 10.02 19.11 4.66
CA ARG A 167 11.01 18.77 3.63
C ARG A 167 11.69 20.03 3.11
N THR A 168 12.95 19.94 2.72
CA THR A 168 13.71 21.07 2.14
C THR A 168 13.47 21.23 0.63
N CYS A 169 13.00 20.19 -0.04
CA CYS A 169 12.71 20.16 -1.48
C CYS A 169 11.69 19.06 -1.82
N GLY A 170 11.19 19.07 -3.06
CA GLY A 170 10.35 18.03 -3.65
C GLY A 170 8.94 17.96 -3.08
N GLY A 171 8.48 19.01 -2.40
CA GLY A 171 7.15 19.16 -1.81
C GLY A 171 7.06 18.66 -0.37
N GLY A 172 7.13 19.58 0.59
CA GLY A 172 6.86 19.35 2.01
C GLY A 172 5.54 19.94 2.47
N VAL A 173 5.28 19.84 3.77
CA VAL A 173 4.08 20.34 4.43
C VAL A 173 4.46 21.16 5.66
N GLN A 174 3.80 22.29 5.83
CA GLN A 174 3.83 23.09 7.04
C GLN A 174 2.49 22.98 7.77
N LEU A 175 2.55 22.97 9.09
CA LEU A 175 1.39 22.97 9.97
C LEU A 175 1.26 24.31 10.69
N ALA A 176 0.03 24.73 10.90
CA ALA A 176 -0.34 25.83 11.79
C ALA A 176 -1.43 25.33 12.75
N LYS A 177 -1.32 25.70 14.03
CA LYS A 177 -2.24 25.30 15.09
C LYS A 177 -2.97 26.52 15.66
N ARG A 178 -4.12 26.30 16.28
CA ARG A 178 -4.81 27.27 17.11
C ARG A 178 -5.39 26.56 18.33
N GLU A 179 -5.50 27.28 19.44
CA GLU A 179 -6.02 26.75 20.68
C GLU A 179 -7.36 27.42 21.04
N CYS A 180 -8.22 26.71 21.76
CA CYS A 180 -9.53 27.20 22.18
C CYS A 180 -9.40 28.07 23.45
N THR A 181 -8.88 29.28 23.29
CA THR A 181 -8.47 30.14 24.41
C THR A 181 -9.04 31.56 24.36
N HIS A 182 -9.81 31.91 23.33
CA HIS A 182 -10.30 33.26 23.08
C HIS A 182 -11.83 33.28 22.89
N PRO A 183 -12.64 33.13 23.96
CA PRO A 183 -12.23 32.90 25.36
C PRO A 183 -11.99 31.42 25.70
N LEU A 184 -11.41 31.13 26.87
CA LEU A 184 -11.33 29.78 27.42
C LEU A 184 -12.72 29.31 27.85
N PRO A 185 -13.13 28.06 27.50
CA PRO A 185 -14.42 27.53 27.93
C PRO A 185 -14.45 27.37 29.46
N ALA A 186 -15.52 27.85 30.09
CA ALA A 186 -15.69 27.82 31.54
C ALA A 186 -17.15 27.54 31.95
N ASN A 187 -17.32 27.01 33.16
CA ASN A 187 -18.62 26.81 33.82
C ASN A 187 -19.63 26.03 32.96
N GLY A 188 -19.20 24.92 32.36
CA GLY A 188 -20.04 24.08 31.50
C GLY A 188 -20.23 24.63 30.08
N GLY A 189 -19.44 25.63 29.68
CA GLY A 189 -19.42 26.11 28.31
C GLY A 189 -18.86 25.08 27.32
N SER A 190 -19.35 25.14 26.09
CA SER A 190 -18.97 24.24 25.01
C SER A 190 -17.51 24.47 24.61
N TYR A 191 -16.80 23.39 24.28
CA TYR A 191 -15.49 23.49 23.64
C TYR A 191 -15.63 23.99 22.20
N CYS A 192 -14.55 24.55 21.63
CA CYS A 192 -14.57 25.09 20.28
C CYS A 192 -14.84 24.01 19.22
N GLU A 193 -15.78 24.29 18.31
CA GLU A 193 -16.09 23.42 17.18
C GLU A 193 -15.25 23.77 15.94
N GLY A 194 -14.82 22.74 15.20
CA GLY A 194 -14.05 22.89 13.96
C GLY A 194 -12.57 22.50 14.08
N VAL A 195 -11.79 22.77 13.03
CA VAL A 195 -10.40 22.28 12.93
C VAL A 195 -9.43 23.09 13.80
N ARG A 196 -8.59 22.39 14.58
CA ARG A 196 -7.50 22.98 15.38
C ARG A 196 -6.15 23.05 14.66
N VAL A 197 -5.99 22.26 13.59
CA VAL A 197 -4.77 22.23 12.76
C VAL A 197 -5.13 22.50 11.30
N LYS A 198 -4.31 23.29 10.62
CA LYS A 198 -4.36 23.46 9.16
C LYS A 198 -2.98 23.25 8.54
N TYR A 199 -2.98 22.82 7.29
CA TYR A 199 -1.78 22.44 6.56
C TYR A 199 -1.63 23.28 5.30
N ARG A 200 -0.40 23.49 4.84
CA ARG A 200 -0.11 24.02 3.51
C ARG A 200 1.14 23.35 2.94
N SER A 201 1.24 23.31 1.62
CA SER A 201 2.47 22.85 0.94
C SER A 201 3.59 23.88 1.05
N CYS A 202 4.83 23.42 1.02
CA CYS A 202 6.05 24.23 1.04
C CYS A 202 7.16 23.52 0.22
N ASN A 203 8.20 24.26 -0.17
CA ASN A 203 9.40 23.74 -0.84
C ASN A 203 9.08 22.77 -2.01
N LEU A 204 8.27 23.25 -2.95
CA LEU A 204 7.73 22.44 -4.06
C LEU A 204 8.76 22.14 -5.15
N ASP A 205 9.86 22.89 -5.17
CA ASP A 205 10.90 22.75 -6.19
C ASP A 205 11.56 21.37 -6.13
N PRO A 206 11.83 20.73 -7.28
CA PRO A 206 12.49 19.43 -7.32
C PRO A 206 13.82 19.41 -6.56
N CYS A 207 14.15 18.27 -5.95
CA CYS A 207 15.40 18.12 -5.21
C CYS A 207 16.62 18.08 -6.16
N PRO A 208 17.70 18.84 -5.89
CA PRO A 208 18.88 18.92 -6.75
C PRO A 208 19.65 17.60 -6.90
N THR A 209 19.67 16.79 -5.84
CA THR A 209 20.42 15.53 -5.72
C THR A 209 19.52 14.30 -5.79
N ALA A 210 18.35 14.40 -6.41
CA ALA A 210 17.51 13.21 -6.62
C ALA A 210 18.33 12.18 -7.41
N VAL A 211 18.82 11.14 -6.73
CA VAL A 211 19.46 10.00 -7.39
C VAL A 211 18.45 9.51 -8.42
N PRO A 212 18.80 9.44 -9.71
CA PRO A 212 17.85 9.10 -10.76
C PRO A 212 17.09 7.81 -10.41
N GLY A 213 15.79 7.94 -10.17
CA GLY A 213 14.90 6.82 -9.88
C GLY A 213 14.67 6.49 -8.40
N LYS A 214 15.23 7.22 -7.44
CA LYS A 214 14.95 7.02 -6.00
C LYS A 214 13.93 8.02 -5.47
N SER A 215 12.91 7.50 -4.79
CA SER A 215 11.83 8.25 -4.17
C SER A 215 12.12 8.56 -2.69
N PHE A 216 11.53 9.63 -2.19
CA PHE A 216 11.67 10.00 -0.77
C PHE A 216 11.13 8.94 0.20
N ARG A 217 10.19 8.09 -0.24
CA ARG A 217 9.73 6.94 0.56
C ARG A 217 10.76 5.80 0.59
N GLU A 218 11.52 5.60 -0.50
CA GLU A 218 12.63 4.65 -0.52
C GLU A 218 13.74 5.09 0.44
N GLU A 219 14.09 6.37 0.46
CA GLU A 219 15.04 6.92 1.45
C GLU A 219 14.62 6.62 2.89
N GLN A 220 13.33 6.79 3.21
CA GLN A 220 12.79 6.48 4.53
C GLN A 220 12.85 4.98 4.87
N CYS A 221 12.62 4.07 3.92
CA CYS A 221 12.80 2.62 4.15
C CYS A 221 14.29 2.28 4.34
N GLU A 222 15.16 2.85 3.51
CA GLU A 222 16.59 2.56 3.55
C GLU A 222 17.28 3.06 4.82
N ALA A 223 16.72 4.07 5.50
CA ALA A 223 17.19 4.51 6.81
C ALA A 223 17.16 3.37 7.87
N PHE A 224 16.40 2.29 7.62
CA PHE A 224 16.35 1.10 8.46
C PHE A 224 17.22 -0.06 7.94
N ASN A 225 18.00 0.14 6.86
CA ASN A 225 18.97 -0.87 6.42
C ASN A 225 20.02 -1.06 7.53
N GLY A 226 20.21 -2.31 7.97
CA GLY A 226 21.07 -2.64 9.11
C GLY A 226 20.34 -2.73 10.46
N TYR A 227 19.07 -2.33 10.53
CA TYR A 227 18.22 -2.58 11.71
C TYR A 227 17.54 -3.94 11.56
N SER A 228 18.09 -4.99 12.17
CA SER A 228 17.45 -6.30 12.20
C SER A 228 16.42 -6.33 13.33
N HIS A 229 15.13 -6.38 12.98
CA HIS A 229 14.13 -6.84 13.94
C HIS A 229 14.53 -8.26 14.34
N SER A 230 14.87 -8.48 15.61
CA SER A 230 15.34 -9.75 16.22
C SER A 230 14.41 -10.93 15.91
N THR A 231 14.47 -11.43 14.67
CA THR A 231 13.64 -12.50 14.16
C THR A 231 14.54 -13.40 13.32
N ASN A 232 14.60 -14.68 13.68
CA ASN A 232 15.42 -15.73 13.06
C ASN A 232 15.11 -16.01 11.56
N ARG A 233 14.39 -15.11 10.87
CA ARG A 233 13.88 -15.27 9.51
C ARG A 233 14.48 -14.28 8.50
N LEU A 234 15.29 -13.32 8.95
CA LEU A 234 15.91 -12.30 8.10
C LEU A 234 17.44 -12.40 8.17
N THR A 235 18.12 -12.17 7.05
CA THR A 235 19.58 -12.10 6.99
C THR A 235 20.09 -10.85 7.69
N ALA A 236 21.36 -10.82 8.13
CA ALA A 236 21.94 -9.66 8.81
C ALA A 236 21.99 -8.37 7.95
N SER A 237 21.91 -8.50 6.62
CA SER A 237 21.90 -7.40 5.66
C SER A 237 20.59 -7.37 4.85
N VAL A 238 19.53 -6.81 5.43
CA VAL A 238 18.25 -6.59 4.72
C VAL A 238 18.29 -5.24 4.01
N SER A 239 17.94 -5.25 2.72
CA SER A 239 17.64 -4.04 1.96
C SER A 239 16.12 -3.83 1.96
N TRP A 240 15.67 -2.72 2.56
CA TRP A 240 14.26 -2.38 2.65
C TRP A 240 13.79 -1.55 1.46
N VAL A 241 12.67 -1.95 0.85
CA VAL A 241 12.03 -1.19 -0.24
C VAL A 241 10.55 -0.95 0.07
N PRO A 242 9.94 0.17 -0.36
CA PRO A 242 8.54 0.43 -0.07
C PRO A 242 7.60 -0.62 -0.64
N LYS A 243 6.52 -0.90 0.09
CA LYS A 243 5.41 -1.73 -0.36
C LYS A 243 4.17 -0.84 -0.57
N TYR A 244 3.63 -0.85 -1.78
CA TYR A 244 2.38 -0.16 -2.11
C TYR A 244 1.24 -1.14 -2.45
N SER A 245 1.54 -2.23 -3.18
CA SER A 245 0.54 -3.24 -3.55
C SER A 245 0.01 -4.01 -2.34
N GLY A 246 -1.31 -4.20 -2.27
CA GLY A 246 -1.99 -4.84 -1.14
C GLY A 246 -2.01 -4.02 0.16
N VAL A 247 -1.67 -2.73 0.12
CA VAL A 247 -1.80 -1.83 1.28
C VAL A 247 -3.18 -1.19 1.30
N SER A 248 -3.88 -1.32 2.43
CA SER A 248 -5.19 -0.67 2.66
C SER A 248 -5.10 0.84 2.43
N PRO A 249 -6.14 1.48 1.85
CA PRO A 249 -6.19 2.93 1.67
C PRO A 249 -5.90 3.74 2.94
N ARG A 250 -6.30 3.23 4.12
CA ARG A 250 -6.07 3.87 5.42
C ARG A 250 -4.60 3.78 5.88
N ASP A 251 -3.87 2.79 5.40
CA ASP A 251 -2.49 2.51 5.81
C ASP A 251 -1.44 3.03 4.81
N LYS A 252 -1.86 3.68 3.71
CA LYS A 252 -0.98 4.19 2.64
C LYS A 252 0.10 5.17 3.11
N CYS A 253 -0.12 5.81 4.26
CA CYS A 253 0.81 6.77 4.85
C CYS A 253 1.55 6.24 6.07
N LYS A 254 1.44 4.93 6.37
CA LYS A 254 2.38 4.22 7.22
C LYS A 254 3.64 3.89 6.43
N LEU A 255 4.79 3.77 7.09
CA LEU A 255 6.03 3.34 6.43
C LEU A 255 6.06 1.82 6.37
N ILE A 256 5.44 1.26 5.34
CA ILE A 256 5.41 -0.19 5.09
C ILE A 256 6.52 -0.55 4.10
N CYS A 257 7.50 -1.31 4.57
CA CYS A 257 8.65 -1.72 3.77
C CYS A 257 8.71 -3.25 3.68
N ARG A 258 9.13 -3.75 2.52
CA ARG A 258 9.40 -5.17 2.29
C ARG A 258 10.89 -5.41 2.18
N ALA A 259 11.35 -6.57 2.64
CA ALA A 259 12.72 -6.99 2.47
C ALA A 259 12.94 -7.41 1.01
N ASN A 260 13.86 -6.72 0.31
CA ASN A 260 14.12 -6.92 -1.11
C ASN A 260 14.45 -8.39 -1.42
N GLY A 261 13.86 -8.93 -2.48
CA GLY A 261 14.03 -10.35 -2.84
C GLY A 261 13.24 -11.36 -1.99
N THR A 262 12.48 -10.91 -0.99
CA THR A 262 11.63 -11.77 -0.15
C THR A 262 10.15 -11.36 -0.24
N GLY A 263 9.27 -12.21 0.29
CA GLY A 263 7.84 -11.90 0.45
C GLY A 263 7.48 -11.20 1.77
N TYR A 264 8.44 -11.00 2.68
CA TYR A 264 8.18 -10.46 4.02
C TYR A 264 8.10 -8.93 4.00
N PHE A 265 7.15 -8.38 4.76
CA PHE A 265 6.96 -6.93 4.91
C PHE A 265 6.64 -6.58 6.37
N TYR A 266 7.02 -5.36 6.75
CA TYR A 266 6.90 -4.84 8.11
C TYR A 266 6.47 -3.37 8.08
N VAL A 267 5.83 -2.93 9.15
CA VAL A 267 5.51 -1.52 9.39
C VAL A 267 6.67 -0.93 10.21
N LEU A 268 7.59 -0.22 9.57
CA LEU A 268 8.81 0.30 10.21
C LEU A 268 8.57 1.62 10.95
N ALA A 269 7.56 2.39 10.55
CA ALA A 269 7.14 3.60 11.24
C ALA A 269 5.61 3.81 11.14
N PRO A 270 4.97 4.42 12.17
CA PRO A 270 3.52 4.63 12.20
C PRO A 270 3.06 5.66 11.16
N LYS A 271 3.93 6.58 10.75
CA LYS A 271 3.68 7.53 9.65
C LYS A 271 4.95 7.80 8.87
N VAL A 272 4.81 8.00 7.56
CA VAL A 272 5.85 8.59 6.72
C VAL A 272 5.94 10.09 7.01
N VAL A 273 7.08 10.70 6.68
CA VAL A 273 7.28 12.15 6.80
C VAL A 273 6.25 12.90 5.95
N ASP A 274 5.63 13.94 6.52
CA ASP A 274 4.60 14.73 5.84
C ASP A 274 5.13 15.31 4.51
N GLY A 275 4.31 15.27 3.46
CA GLY A 275 4.69 15.62 2.09
C GLY A 275 5.17 14.44 1.24
N THR A 276 5.43 13.27 1.84
CA THR A 276 5.71 12.05 1.07
C THR A 276 4.49 11.65 0.22
N PRO A 277 4.65 11.38 -1.09
CA PRO A 277 3.54 10.89 -1.92
C PRO A 277 2.93 9.60 -1.36
N CYS A 278 1.60 9.47 -1.40
CA CYS A 278 0.91 8.28 -0.89
C CYS A 278 1.16 7.03 -1.74
N SER A 279 1.39 7.22 -3.04
CA SER A 279 1.66 6.19 -4.02
C SER A 279 2.53 6.80 -5.13
N PRO A 280 3.38 6.02 -5.82
CA PRO A 280 4.32 6.56 -6.82
C PRO A 280 3.64 7.29 -7.99
N ASP A 281 2.41 6.88 -8.28
CA ASP A 281 1.56 7.26 -9.40
C ASP A 281 0.47 8.29 -9.04
N SER A 282 0.33 8.62 -7.76
CA SER A 282 -0.69 9.56 -7.27
C SER A 282 -0.10 10.94 -6.98
N THR A 283 -0.93 11.99 -7.13
CA THR A 283 -0.60 13.34 -6.65
C THR A 283 -0.90 13.53 -5.17
N SER A 284 -1.61 12.59 -4.54
CA SER A 284 -1.92 12.68 -3.11
C SER A 284 -0.65 12.55 -2.26
N VAL A 285 -0.60 13.34 -1.19
CA VAL A 285 0.52 13.40 -0.25
C VAL A 285 0.08 13.03 1.15
N CYS A 286 0.99 12.44 1.91
CA CYS A 286 0.76 12.08 3.30
C CYS A 286 0.87 13.31 4.20
N VAL A 287 -0.11 13.50 5.08
CA VAL A 287 -0.17 14.58 6.07
C VAL A 287 -0.76 14.00 7.35
N GLN A 288 0.01 14.01 8.44
CA GLN A 288 -0.35 13.40 9.73
C GLN A 288 -0.89 11.97 9.58
N GLY A 289 -0.19 11.12 8.82
CA GLY A 289 -0.58 9.73 8.61
C GLY A 289 -1.83 9.52 7.74
N LYS A 290 -2.48 10.59 7.25
CA LYS A 290 -3.60 10.52 6.30
C LYS A 290 -3.15 10.85 4.87
N CYS A 291 -3.75 10.18 3.89
CA CYS A 291 -3.50 10.47 2.49
C CYS A 291 -4.43 11.59 1.99
N ILE A 292 -3.90 12.80 1.79
CA ILE A 292 -4.64 13.98 1.37
C ILE A 292 -4.42 14.25 -0.12
N LYS A 293 -5.49 14.54 -0.85
CA LYS A 293 -5.40 14.90 -2.28
C LYS A 293 -4.68 16.24 -2.44
N ALA A 294 -3.62 16.25 -3.26
CA ALA A 294 -3.00 17.47 -3.75
C ALA A 294 -3.16 17.55 -5.28
N GLY A 295 -3.08 18.77 -5.80
CA GLY A 295 -3.07 18.98 -7.24
C GLY A 295 -1.81 18.44 -7.90
N CYS A 296 -1.81 18.34 -9.22
CA CYS A 296 -0.62 17.97 -10.00
C CYS A 296 0.55 18.97 -9.86
N ASP A 297 0.29 20.15 -9.31
CA ASP A 297 1.24 21.19 -8.95
C ASP A 297 1.86 21.00 -7.56
N GLY A 298 1.55 19.88 -6.88
CA GLY A 298 2.05 19.56 -5.54
C GLY A 298 1.38 20.35 -4.41
N LYS A 299 0.39 21.20 -4.72
CA LYS A 299 -0.28 22.05 -3.73
C LYS A 299 -1.47 21.35 -3.08
N LEU A 300 -1.47 21.30 -1.74
CA LEU A 300 -2.59 20.83 -0.93
C LEU A 300 -3.84 21.68 -1.21
N GLY A 301 -4.96 21.03 -1.48
CA GLY A 301 -6.23 21.70 -1.83
C GLY A 301 -6.31 22.24 -3.26
N SER A 302 -5.23 22.16 -4.05
CA SER A 302 -5.28 22.50 -5.48
C SER A 302 -6.16 21.51 -6.25
N LYS A 303 -7.04 22.05 -7.09
CA LYS A 303 -7.94 21.25 -7.94
C LYS A 303 -7.31 20.89 -9.29
N LYS A 304 -6.08 21.34 -9.57
CA LYS A 304 -5.38 21.06 -10.82
C LYS A 304 -5.09 19.56 -10.93
N LYS A 305 -5.38 18.99 -12.09
CA LYS A 305 -5.13 17.57 -12.40
C LYS A 305 -4.25 17.45 -13.63
N PHE A 306 -3.55 16.33 -13.74
CA PHE A 306 -2.92 15.97 -15.00
C PHE A 306 -4.00 15.72 -16.05
N ASP A 307 -3.74 16.23 -17.26
CA ASP A 307 -4.51 15.85 -18.44
C ASP A 307 -4.07 14.45 -18.94
N LYS A 308 -4.67 13.97 -20.04
CA LYS A 308 -4.33 12.66 -20.62
C LYS A 308 -2.90 12.61 -21.17
N CYS A 309 -2.29 13.76 -21.41
CA CYS A 309 -0.90 13.92 -21.85
C CYS A 309 0.08 14.03 -20.69
N SER A 310 -0.39 13.84 -19.45
CA SER A 310 0.39 14.01 -18.22
C SER A 310 0.95 15.42 -18.02
N VAL A 311 0.28 16.43 -18.59
CA VAL A 311 0.56 17.85 -18.38
C VAL A 311 -0.34 18.38 -17.27
N CYS A 312 0.26 19.04 -16.26
CA CYS A 312 -0.50 19.57 -15.13
C CYS A 312 -1.35 20.77 -15.55
N GLY A 313 -2.68 20.64 -15.44
CA GLY A 313 -3.62 21.67 -15.92
C GLY A 313 -3.66 21.79 -17.44
N GLY A 314 -3.23 20.74 -18.16
CA GLY A 314 -3.24 20.71 -19.62
C GLY A 314 -4.64 20.57 -20.23
N ASP A 315 -4.72 20.78 -21.55
CA ASP A 315 -5.95 20.78 -22.33
C ASP A 315 -6.13 19.53 -23.23
N ASN A 316 -5.28 18.50 -23.04
CA ASN A 316 -5.21 17.28 -23.84
C ASN A 316 -4.77 17.45 -25.31
N LYS A 317 -4.19 18.60 -25.71
CA LYS A 317 -3.80 18.82 -27.11
C LYS A 317 -2.36 18.45 -27.43
N SER A 318 -1.49 18.35 -26.42
CA SER A 318 -0.04 18.10 -26.56
C SER A 318 0.33 16.65 -26.87
N CYS A 319 -0.65 15.73 -26.91
CA CYS A 319 -0.42 14.32 -27.17
C CYS A 319 -1.45 13.73 -28.15
N LYS A 320 -1.14 12.56 -28.70
CA LYS A 320 -2.02 11.74 -29.55
C LYS A 320 -2.31 10.42 -28.85
N LYS A 321 -3.58 10.00 -28.86
CA LYS A 321 -4.00 8.69 -28.36
C LYS A 321 -3.63 7.59 -29.36
N VAL A 322 -3.02 6.52 -28.86
CA VAL A 322 -2.85 5.24 -29.54
C VAL A 322 -3.72 4.22 -28.83
N SER A 323 -4.46 3.41 -29.58
CA SER A 323 -5.29 2.35 -29.00
C SER A 323 -5.51 1.23 -29.99
N GLY A 324 -5.73 0.02 -29.49
CA GLY A 324 -6.02 -1.14 -30.31
C GLY A 324 -6.67 -2.27 -29.53
N LEU A 325 -6.97 -3.34 -30.25
CA LEU A 325 -7.59 -4.55 -29.73
C LEU A 325 -6.87 -5.77 -30.31
N PHE A 326 -6.51 -6.71 -29.45
CA PHE A 326 -5.93 -7.99 -29.84
C PHE A 326 -6.87 -9.14 -29.48
N THR A 327 -7.16 -10.00 -30.47
CA THR A 327 -8.14 -11.10 -30.33
C THR A 327 -7.72 -12.45 -30.90
N LYS A 328 -6.59 -12.54 -31.60
CA LYS A 328 -6.19 -13.77 -32.31
C LYS A 328 -5.14 -14.52 -31.50
N PRO A 329 -5.47 -15.64 -30.83
CA PRO A 329 -4.50 -16.38 -30.03
C PRO A 329 -3.63 -17.29 -30.89
N MET A 330 -2.33 -17.30 -30.62
CA MET A 330 -1.39 -18.37 -30.95
C MET A 330 -0.89 -19.00 -29.66
N HIS A 331 -0.55 -20.28 -29.67
CA HIS A 331 -0.09 -20.95 -28.46
C HIS A 331 1.19 -20.29 -27.93
N GLY A 332 1.20 -19.96 -26.64
CA GLY A 332 2.32 -19.30 -25.98
C GLY A 332 2.20 -17.78 -25.95
N TYR A 333 3.34 -17.09 -26.03
CA TYR A 333 3.41 -15.63 -25.93
C TYR A 333 3.12 -14.96 -27.27
N ASN A 334 2.06 -14.17 -27.30
CA ASN A 334 1.62 -13.43 -28.48
C ASN A 334 2.01 -11.97 -28.36
N PHE A 335 2.68 -11.44 -29.38
CA PHE A 335 2.97 -10.02 -29.46
C PHE A 335 1.69 -9.19 -29.63
N VAL A 336 1.50 -8.17 -28.80
CA VAL A 336 0.36 -7.24 -28.87
C VAL A 336 0.77 -5.87 -29.40
N VAL A 337 1.70 -5.20 -28.71
CA VAL A 337 2.19 -3.85 -29.10
C VAL A 337 3.48 -3.50 -28.36
N VAL A 338 4.34 -2.68 -28.96
CA VAL A 338 5.43 -1.98 -28.25
C VAL A 338 4.93 -0.62 -27.77
N ILE A 339 5.06 -0.37 -26.47
CA ILE A 339 4.76 0.91 -25.83
C ILE A 339 6.07 1.69 -25.79
N PRO A 340 6.23 2.77 -26.57
CA PRO A 340 7.50 3.48 -26.66
C PRO A 340 7.76 4.35 -25.42
N ALA A 341 9.02 4.73 -25.23
CA ALA A 341 9.39 5.75 -24.25
C ALA A 341 8.63 7.07 -24.53
N GLY A 342 8.24 7.78 -23.47
CA GLY A 342 7.36 8.94 -23.52
C GLY A 342 5.86 8.63 -23.46
N ALA A 343 5.46 7.36 -23.57
CA ALA A 343 4.05 6.98 -23.49
C ALA A 343 3.49 7.22 -22.09
N SER A 344 2.36 7.91 -22.01
CA SER A 344 1.68 8.26 -20.77
C SER A 344 0.25 7.72 -20.72
N ASN A 345 -0.34 7.71 -19.53
CA ASN A 345 -1.71 7.29 -19.28
C ASN A 345 -2.06 5.96 -19.98
N ILE A 346 -1.21 4.96 -19.74
CA ILE A 346 -1.28 3.61 -20.26
C ILE A 346 -2.40 2.88 -19.53
N ASP A 347 -3.36 2.35 -20.27
CA ASP A 347 -4.47 1.51 -19.78
C ASP A 347 -4.59 0.28 -20.68
N ILE A 348 -4.24 -0.87 -20.14
CA ILE A 348 -4.31 -2.17 -20.82
C ILE A 348 -5.24 -3.06 -20.02
N ARG A 349 -6.20 -3.68 -20.68
CA ARG A 349 -7.20 -4.55 -20.05
C ARG A 349 -7.41 -5.79 -20.89
N GLN A 350 -7.20 -6.95 -20.28
CA GLN A 350 -7.64 -8.23 -20.77
C GLN A 350 -8.99 -8.54 -20.09
N ARG A 351 -9.95 -9.00 -20.88
CA ARG A 351 -11.25 -9.47 -20.38
C ARG A 351 -11.46 -10.87 -20.88
N GLY A 352 -11.89 -11.77 -20.00
CA GLY A 352 -12.23 -13.11 -20.43
C GLY A 352 -13.34 -13.13 -21.46
N TYR A 353 -13.24 -14.08 -22.39
CA TYR A 353 -14.26 -14.32 -23.39
C TYR A 353 -15.60 -14.61 -22.70
N LYS A 354 -16.69 -13.92 -23.09
CA LYS A 354 -18.03 -14.04 -22.48
C LYS A 354 -18.07 -13.94 -20.92
N GLY A 355 -17.11 -13.26 -20.29
CA GLY A 355 -17.08 -13.10 -18.83
C GLY A 355 -16.50 -14.28 -18.05
N LEU A 356 -15.83 -15.23 -18.73
CA LEU A 356 -15.01 -16.23 -18.05
C LEU A 356 -13.92 -15.55 -17.20
N ILE A 357 -13.72 -16.02 -15.97
CA ILE A 357 -12.67 -15.49 -15.07
C ILE A 357 -11.30 -16.10 -15.40
N SER A 358 -11.28 -17.35 -15.87
CA SER A 358 -10.07 -18.00 -16.41
C SER A 358 -10.34 -18.40 -17.85
N ASP A 359 -9.92 -17.56 -18.79
CA ASP A 359 -9.97 -17.81 -20.22
C ASP A 359 -8.61 -18.32 -20.76
N ASP A 360 -7.70 -18.66 -19.86
CA ASP A 360 -6.33 -19.12 -20.14
C ASP A 360 -5.49 -18.09 -20.94
N ASN A 361 -5.88 -16.82 -20.89
CA ASN A 361 -5.15 -15.70 -21.49
C ASN A 361 -4.64 -14.75 -20.40
N TYR A 362 -3.34 -14.48 -20.37
CA TYR A 362 -2.71 -13.69 -19.32
C TYR A 362 -1.79 -12.60 -19.88
N LEU A 363 -1.89 -11.37 -19.40
CA LEU A 363 -1.01 -10.28 -19.80
C LEU A 363 0.44 -10.56 -19.39
N ALA A 364 1.39 -10.32 -20.29
CA ALA A 364 2.81 -10.40 -20.03
C ALA A 364 3.52 -9.14 -20.52
N LEU A 365 4.60 -8.75 -19.83
CA LEU A 365 5.32 -7.51 -20.11
C LEU A 365 6.83 -7.76 -20.11
N LYS A 366 7.51 -7.29 -21.14
CA LYS A 366 8.98 -7.32 -21.26
C LYS A 366 9.56 -5.91 -21.32
N ASN A 367 10.79 -5.77 -20.83
CA ASN A 367 11.60 -4.58 -21.05
C ASN A 367 12.30 -4.63 -22.43
N SER A 368 13.04 -3.56 -22.76
CA SER A 368 13.82 -3.46 -24.00
C SER A 368 14.92 -4.52 -24.17
N GLN A 369 15.36 -5.15 -23.08
CA GLN A 369 16.37 -6.22 -23.07
C GLN A 369 15.76 -7.62 -23.23
N GLY A 370 14.43 -7.73 -23.38
CA GLY A 370 13.71 -9.01 -23.48
C GLY A 370 13.47 -9.71 -22.14
N LYS A 371 13.84 -9.11 -21.01
CA LYS A 371 13.55 -9.63 -19.67
C LYS A 371 12.09 -9.39 -19.31
N TYR A 372 11.39 -10.44 -18.90
CA TYR A 372 10.03 -10.33 -18.39
C TYR A 372 9.97 -9.58 -17.07
N LEU A 373 9.16 -8.53 -17.04
CA LEU A 373 8.77 -7.79 -15.83
C LEU A 373 7.49 -8.38 -15.22
N LEU A 374 6.62 -8.94 -16.06
CA LEU A 374 5.33 -9.54 -15.68
C LEU A 374 5.09 -10.83 -16.45
N ASN A 375 4.61 -11.86 -15.74
CA ASN A 375 4.12 -13.15 -16.26
C ASN A 375 5.04 -13.82 -17.30
N GLY A 376 6.35 -13.91 -17.00
CA GLY A 376 7.34 -14.62 -17.81
C GLY A 376 7.50 -16.10 -17.43
N HIS A 377 8.14 -16.88 -18.30
CA HIS A 377 8.44 -18.30 -18.08
C HIS A 377 7.20 -19.15 -17.73
N PHE A 378 6.03 -18.83 -18.30
CA PHE A 378 4.75 -19.48 -18.01
C PHE A 378 4.30 -19.40 -16.53
N ILE A 379 4.89 -18.51 -15.74
CA ILE A 379 4.50 -18.27 -14.35
C ILE A 379 3.59 -17.05 -14.30
N VAL A 380 2.33 -17.24 -13.92
CA VAL A 380 1.33 -16.18 -13.82
C VAL A 380 1.17 -15.66 -12.40
N SER A 381 0.96 -14.36 -12.25
CA SER A 381 0.78 -13.72 -10.95
C SER A 381 -0.70 -13.50 -10.66
N ALA A 382 -1.22 -14.22 -9.66
CA ALA A 382 -2.63 -14.11 -9.25
C ALA A 382 -2.94 -12.84 -8.44
N VAL A 383 -1.92 -12.14 -7.95
CA VAL A 383 -2.04 -11.02 -7.02
C VAL A 383 -1.63 -9.69 -7.65
N GLU A 384 -2.11 -8.61 -7.06
CA GLU A 384 -1.73 -7.25 -7.45
C GLU A 384 -0.21 -7.04 -7.31
N ARG A 385 0.40 -6.38 -8.30
CA ARG A 385 1.84 -6.06 -8.30
C ARG A 385 2.10 -4.66 -8.85
N ASP A 386 2.99 -3.93 -8.20
CA ASP A 386 3.62 -2.73 -8.77
C ASP A 386 4.90 -3.13 -9.51
N LEU A 387 4.98 -2.75 -10.79
CA LEU A 387 6.13 -2.95 -11.66
C LEU A 387 6.87 -1.61 -11.79
N MET A 388 8.05 -1.54 -11.17
CA MET A 388 8.90 -0.35 -11.25
C MET A 388 9.57 -0.32 -12.62
N VAL A 389 9.34 0.74 -13.40
CA VAL A 389 9.99 1.00 -14.68
C VAL A 389 10.65 2.37 -14.65
N LYS A 390 11.55 2.67 -15.58
CA LYS A 390 12.19 3.99 -15.62
C LYS A 390 11.13 5.09 -15.82
N GLY A 391 11.06 6.02 -14.88
CA GLY A 391 10.16 7.19 -14.91
C GLY A 391 8.70 6.95 -14.50
N SER A 392 8.27 5.70 -14.27
CA SER A 392 6.87 5.40 -13.94
C SER A 392 6.71 4.09 -13.15
N VAL A 393 5.51 3.82 -12.67
CA VAL A 393 5.15 2.56 -12.01
C VAL A 393 3.89 2.01 -12.67
N LEU A 394 3.96 0.78 -13.19
CA LEU A 394 2.79 0.11 -13.74
C LEU A 394 2.13 -0.74 -12.66
N ARG A 395 0.85 -0.52 -12.42
CA ARG A 395 0.05 -1.31 -11.48
C ARG A 395 -0.69 -2.41 -12.22
N TYR A 396 -0.42 -3.64 -11.83
CA TYR A 396 -1.03 -4.85 -12.37
C TYR A 396 -2.06 -5.40 -11.37
N SER A 397 -3.28 -5.72 -11.81
CA SER A 397 -4.37 -6.14 -10.92
C SER A 397 -4.31 -7.60 -10.47
N GLY A 398 -3.54 -8.46 -11.14
CA GLY A 398 -3.54 -9.91 -10.88
C GLY A 398 -4.60 -10.66 -11.66
N THR A 399 -4.32 -11.93 -11.96
CA THR A 399 -5.25 -12.83 -12.66
C THR A 399 -6.45 -13.27 -11.81
N GLY A 400 -6.44 -13.03 -10.50
CA GLY A 400 -7.58 -13.31 -9.61
C GLY A 400 -8.76 -12.35 -9.77
N THR A 401 -8.66 -11.37 -10.67
CA THR A 401 -9.70 -10.37 -10.95
C THR A 401 -10.42 -10.69 -12.26
N ALA A 402 -11.72 -10.36 -12.37
CA ALA A 402 -12.49 -10.61 -13.60
C ALA A 402 -11.99 -9.85 -14.84
N VAL A 403 -11.19 -8.79 -14.61
CA VAL A 403 -10.54 -8.00 -15.66
C VAL A 403 -9.10 -7.81 -15.25
N GLU A 404 -8.21 -8.55 -15.90
CA GLU A 404 -6.78 -8.36 -15.73
C GLU A 404 -6.38 -7.02 -16.36
N SER A 405 -5.75 -6.15 -15.58
CA SER A 405 -5.43 -4.79 -15.99
C SER A 405 -4.02 -4.39 -15.62
N LEU A 406 -3.43 -3.55 -16.48
CA LEU A 406 -2.11 -2.97 -16.32
C LEU A 406 -2.19 -1.47 -16.63
N GLN A 407 -1.91 -0.64 -15.62
CA GLN A 407 -2.13 0.81 -15.69
C GLN A 407 -0.92 1.62 -15.26
N ALA A 408 -0.64 2.73 -15.95
CA ALA A 408 0.37 3.72 -15.55
C ALA A 408 -0.04 5.14 -15.96
N PHE A 409 0.07 6.09 -15.04
CA PHE A 409 -0.33 7.48 -15.29
C PHE A 409 0.82 8.37 -15.78
N LYS A 410 2.02 8.18 -15.23
CA LYS A 410 3.22 8.97 -15.61
C LYS A 410 3.88 8.43 -16.88
N PRO A 411 4.54 9.29 -17.68
CA PRO A 411 5.28 8.86 -18.86
C PRO A 411 6.38 7.85 -18.52
N ILE A 412 6.46 6.75 -19.26
CA ILE A 412 7.58 5.81 -19.15
C ILE A 412 8.81 6.38 -19.87
N GLN A 413 10.03 6.08 -19.39
CA GLN A 413 11.30 6.54 -19.99
C GLN A 413 12.04 5.42 -20.71
N GLU A 414 11.44 4.23 -20.82
CA GLU A 414 11.99 3.09 -21.56
C GLU A 414 10.86 2.39 -22.33
N PRO A 415 11.15 1.78 -23.50
CA PRO A 415 10.13 1.06 -24.24
C PRO A 415 9.82 -0.30 -23.59
N LEU A 416 8.54 -0.68 -23.64
CA LEU A 416 8.01 -1.90 -23.06
C LEU A 416 7.26 -2.70 -24.12
N THR A 417 7.45 -4.02 -24.15
CA THR A 417 6.73 -4.90 -25.07
C THR A 417 5.59 -5.58 -24.33
N LEU A 418 4.36 -5.35 -24.79
CA LEU A 418 3.17 -6.01 -24.29
C LEU A 418 2.93 -7.29 -25.07
N GLU A 419 2.72 -8.37 -24.32
CA GLU A 419 2.37 -9.69 -24.84
C GLU A 419 1.15 -10.25 -24.11
N VAL A 420 0.50 -11.25 -24.71
CA VAL A 420 -0.51 -12.08 -24.04
C VAL A 420 -0.09 -13.54 -24.15
N LEU A 421 0.02 -14.20 -22.99
CA LEU A 421 0.23 -15.62 -22.88
C LEU A 421 -1.12 -16.33 -23.07
N SER A 422 -1.29 -17.03 -24.19
CA SER A 422 -2.47 -17.84 -24.48
C SER A 422 -2.12 -19.32 -24.33
N VAL A 423 -2.77 -19.98 -23.38
CA VAL A 423 -2.57 -21.41 -23.08
C VAL A 423 -3.91 -22.15 -23.05
N GLY A 424 -3.86 -23.45 -22.75
CA GLY A 424 -5.06 -24.26 -22.52
C GLY A 424 -5.98 -24.31 -23.74
N LYS A 425 -7.24 -23.87 -23.56
CA LYS A 425 -8.32 -24.01 -24.55
C LYS A 425 -8.26 -23.02 -25.72
N MET A 426 -7.20 -22.20 -25.81
CA MET A 426 -7.01 -21.25 -26.89
C MET A 426 -8.21 -20.33 -27.10
N THR A 427 -8.85 -19.91 -26.00
CA THR A 427 -10.00 -19.02 -26.11
C THR A 427 -9.54 -17.66 -26.65
N PRO A 428 -10.32 -16.98 -27.51
CA PRO A 428 -9.90 -15.70 -28.07
C PRO A 428 -9.68 -14.64 -26.99
N PRO A 429 -8.46 -14.10 -26.82
CA PRO A 429 -8.20 -13.04 -25.87
C PRO A 429 -8.98 -11.77 -26.24
N ARG A 430 -9.21 -10.89 -25.27
CA ARG A 430 -9.81 -9.56 -25.55
C ARG A 430 -8.97 -8.48 -24.89
N VAL A 431 -7.75 -8.31 -25.40
CA VAL A 431 -6.80 -7.33 -24.87
C VAL A 431 -7.05 -5.98 -25.54
N ARG A 432 -7.63 -5.05 -24.79
CA ARG A 432 -7.76 -3.64 -25.18
C ARG A 432 -6.62 -2.86 -24.58
N TYR A 433 -5.91 -2.10 -25.40
CA TYR A 433 -4.85 -1.22 -24.92
C TYR A 433 -5.07 0.21 -25.40
N SER A 434 -4.68 1.16 -24.58
CA SER A 434 -4.56 2.57 -24.97
C SER A 434 -3.47 3.29 -24.19
N PHE A 435 -2.81 4.24 -24.83
CA PHE A 435 -1.81 5.12 -24.24
C PHE A 435 -1.71 6.41 -25.05
N TYR A 436 -1.02 7.42 -24.54
CA TYR A 436 -0.86 8.72 -25.19
C TYR A 436 0.62 9.00 -25.47
N LEU A 437 0.91 9.50 -26.67
CA LEU A 437 2.26 9.88 -27.09
C LEU A 437 2.35 11.40 -27.28
N PRO A 438 3.43 12.06 -26.84
CA PRO A 438 3.66 13.48 -27.11
C PRO A 438 3.59 13.77 -28.62
N LYS A 439 3.01 14.89 -29.01
CA LYS A 439 3.11 15.39 -30.38
C LYS A 439 4.46 16.07 -30.53
N GLU A 440 5.25 15.64 -31.52
CA GLU A 440 6.45 16.36 -31.92
C GLU A 440 6.10 17.80 -32.32
N SER A 441 6.87 18.76 -31.83
CA SER A 441 6.74 20.16 -32.20
C SER A 441 7.11 20.32 -33.69
N LYS A 442 6.53 21.32 -34.37
CA LYS A 442 6.83 21.57 -35.79
C LYS A 442 8.28 22.03 -36.05
N GLU A 443 9.08 22.28 -35.01
CA GLU A 443 10.46 22.78 -35.11
C GLU A 443 11.48 21.65 -35.38
N ASP A 444 11.19 20.42 -34.95
CA ASP A 444 12.06 19.25 -35.20
C ASP A 444 11.91 18.65 -36.60
N LYS A 445 11.03 19.20 -37.45
CA LYS A 445 10.85 18.78 -38.85
C LYS A 445 11.93 19.31 -39.81
N SER A 446 12.91 20.07 -39.32
CA SER A 446 13.97 20.64 -40.15
C SER A 446 15.25 19.80 -40.22
N SER A 447 15.40 18.75 -39.39
CA SER A 447 16.64 17.95 -39.34
C SER A 447 16.59 16.62 -40.12
N TYR A 448 15.43 16.20 -40.65
CA TYR A 448 15.31 15.01 -41.49
C TYR A 448 14.39 15.25 -42.70
N LYS A 449 14.82 16.10 -43.64
CA LYS A 449 14.30 16.13 -45.01
C LYS A 449 15.44 16.03 -46.02
N LYS A 450 15.80 14.79 -46.36
CA LYS A 450 16.42 14.27 -47.60
C LYS A 450 16.58 12.77 -47.31
N GLU A 451 16.02 11.80 -48.01
CA GLU A 451 15.40 11.66 -49.32
C GLU A 451 14.23 10.66 -49.13
N GLY A 452 13.02 10.89 -49.66
CA GLY A 452 12.71 10.53 -51.04
C GLY A 452 12.14 9.11 -51.14
N LYS A 453 10.83 8.94 -50.89
CA LYS A 453 9.86 8.19 -51.74
C LYS A 453 8.50 8.05 -51.06
N THR A 454 7.48 8.38 -51.83
CA THR A 454 6.04 8.28 -51.56
C THR A 454 5.57 6.84 -51.32
N PRO A 455 4.47 6.63 -50.58
CA PRO A 455 3.97 5.32 -50.20
C PRO A 455 3.05 4.73 -51.30
N PRO A 456 2.96 3.40 -51.48
CA PRO A 456 1.82 2.81 -52.15
C PRO A 456 0.75 2.41 -51.14
N ASP A 457 -0.48 2.82 -51.46
CA ASP A 457 -1.73 2.45 -50.81
C ASP A 457 -1.89 0.93 -50.68
N LEU A 458 -2.21 0.48 -49.46
CA LEU A 458 -2.68 -0.88 -49.19
C LEU A 458 -4.20 -0.92 -49.39
N ASN A 459 -4.65 -1.10 -50.63
CA ASN A 459 -5.99 -1.57 -50.92
C ASN A 459 -5.97 -3.11 -50.96
N ASN A 460 -6.51 -3.72 -49.90
CA ASN A 460 -6.93 -5.12 -49.92
C ASN A 460 -8.18 -5.25 -50.78
N SER A 461 -8.12 -6.01 -51.86
CA SER A 461 -9.29 -6.56 -52.53
C SER A 461 -8.97 -7.98 -52.96
N VAL A 462 -9.64 -8.92 -52.29
CA VAL A 462 -9.71 -10.33 -52.66
C VAL A 462 -10.84 -10.45 -53.66
N LEU A 463 -10.55 -10.88 -54.89
CA LEU A 463 -11.50 -11.53 -55.79
C LEU A 463 -10.76 -12.49 -56.71
N SER A 464 -11.44 -13.61 -56.98
CA SER A 464 -11.01 -14.83 -57.65
C SER A 464 -10.54 -14.67 -59.09
N LEU A 465 -9.82 -15.66 -59.63
CA LEU A 465 -10.21 -16.42 -60.84
C LEU A 465 -9.11 -17.42 -61.28
N SER A 466 -9.49 -18.70 -61.25
CA SER A 466 -9.41 -19.73 -62.31
C SER A 466 -8.34 -19.68 -63.42
N ASN A 467 -7.68 -20.85 -63.59
CA ASN A 467 -7.17 -21.51 -64.81
C ASN A 467 -7.05 -20.72 -66.12
N ARG A 468 -5.87 -20.80 -66.76
CA ARG A 468 -5.69 -21.29 -68.15
C ARG A 468 -4.24 -21.59 -68.52
N LEU A 469 -4.11 -22.55 -69.44
CA LEU A 469 -2.91 -23.19 -69.98
C LEU A 469 -2.18 -22.39 -71.06
N ASP A 470 -0.92 -22.80 -71.24
CA ASP A 470 -0.14 -22.98 -72.48
C ASP A 470 0.74 -21.86 -73.07
N GLY A 471 1.94 -22.29 -73.50
CA GLY A 471 2.84 -21.59 -74.43
C GLY A 471 4.31 -21.51 -73.97
N GLY A 472 5.17 -22.40 -74.50
CA GLY A 472 6.57 -22.55 -74.06
C GLY A 472 7.67 -21.84 -74.88
N ARG A 473 8.91 -22.14 -74.43
CA ARG A 473 10.29 -21.86 -74.94
C ARG A 473 10.97 -20.56 -74.44
N PRO A 474 12.33 -20.50 -74.35
CA PRO A 474 13.33 -21.52 -74.04
C PRO A 474 14.17 -21.18 -72.78
N SER A 475 14.80 -22.20 -72.20
CA SER A 475 15.55 -22.18 -70.94
C SER A 475 16.87 -21.39 -71.04
N TYR A 476 16.88 -20.18 -70.50
CA TYR A 476 18.07 -19.68 -69.81
C TYR A 476 18.00 -20.23 -68.39
N LYS A 477 18.94 -21.11 -68.01
CA LYS A 477 19.06 -21.59 -66.63
C LYS A 477 19.26 -20.37 -65.71
N ARG A 478 18.19 -19.91 -65.07
CA ARG A 478 18.26 -18.96 -63.96
C ARG A 478 19.14 -19.59 -62.88
N PRO A 479 20.08 -18.84 -62.27
CA PRO A 479 20.79 -19.31 -61.09
C PRO A 479 19.74 -19.71 -60.05
N SER A 480 19.75 -20.99 -59.64
CA SER A 480 18.82 -21.45 -58.60
C SER A 480 19.45 -21.18 -57.25
N TYR A 481 18.88 -20.24 -56.49
CA TYR A 481 19.28 -19.97 -55.12
C TYR A 481 18.54 -20.89 -54.17
N LYS A 482 19.27 -21.59 -53.29
CA LYS A 482 18.70 -22.54 -52.34
C LYS A 482 19.25 -22.29 -50.94
N TRP A 483 18.40 -22.44 -49.94
CA TRP A 483 18.84 -22.45 -48.55
C TRP A 483 19.65 -23.72 -48.25
N ALA A 484 20.88 -23.54 -47.78
CA ALA A 484 21.70 -24.60 -47.23
C ALA A 484 21.68 -24.50 -45.70
N ALA A 485 21.28 -25.58 -45.04
CA ALA A 485 21.29 -25.69 -43.57
C ALA A 485 22.41 -26.65 -43.14
N GLY A 486 23.23 -26.24 -42.18
CA GLY A 486 24.24 -27.07 -41.55
C GLY A 486 23.64 -28.07 -40.54
N GLY A 487 24.52 -28.88 -39.94
CA GLY A 487 24.16 -29.75 -38.83
C GLY A 487 23.72 -28.97 -37.59
N TRP A 488 22.91 -29.61 -36.75
CA TRP A 488 22.55 -29.06 -35.45
C TRP A 488 23.72 -29.14 -34.48
N GLU A 489 23.97 -28.05 -33.77
CA GLU A 489 24.92 -28.00 -32.67
C GLU A 489 24.44 -28.83 -31.46
N ALA A 490 25.30 -29.02 -30.46
CA ALA A 490 24.93 -29.67 -29.22
C ALA A 490 23.77 -28.92 -28.52
N CYS A 491 22.90 -29.66 -27.84
CA CYS A 491 21.78 -29.06 -27.10
C CYS A 491 22.31 -28.13 -26.00
N SER A 492 21.70 -26.95 -25.85
CA SER A 492 22.14 -25.96 -24.86
C SER A 492 21.98 -26.41 -23.40
N VAL A 493 21.29 -27.53 -23.17
CA VAL A 493 21.08 -28.12 -21.84
C VAL A 493 21.25 -29.63 -21.92
N THR A 494 21.59 -30.25 -20.78
CA THR A 494 21.68 -31.70 -20.64
C THR A 494 20.33 -32.35 -20.29
N CYS A 495 19.38 -31.59 -19.73
CA CYS A 495 17.97 -31.95 -19.55
C CYS A 495 17.11 -30.68 -19.47
N GLY A 496 15.82 -30.79 -19.75
CA GLY A 496 14.86 -29.69 -19.78
C GLY A 496 14.75 -29.03 -21.15
N ASP A 497 14.08 -27.88 -21.21
CA ASP A 497 13.83 -27.17 -22.47
C ASP A 497 15.10 -26.45 -22.97
N GLY A 498 15.88 -27.17 -23.76
CA GLY A 498 17.06 -26.66 -24.45
C GLY A 498 16.78 -26.16 -25.85
N LEU A 499 17.77 -25.48 -26.41
CA LEU A 499 17.76 -25.04 -27.81
C LEU A 499 18.98 -25.61 -28.52
N GLN A 500 18.77 -26.17 -29.72
CA GLN A 500 19.83 -26.44 -30.69
C GLN A 500 19.80 -25.36 -31.76
N LYS A 501 20.98 -24.88 -32.15
CA LYS A 501 21.15 -23.95 -33.25
C LYS A 501 21.81 -24.66 -34.43
N ARG A 502 21.57 -24.16 -35.64
CA ARG A 502 22.30 -24.58 -36.85
C ARG A 502 22.55 -23.38 -37.74
N SER A 503 23.59 -23.46 -38.56
CA SER A 503 23.84 -22.46 -39.60
C SER A 503 22.81 -22.61 -40.73
N VAL A 504 22.25 -21.48 -41.20
CA VAL A 504 21.35 -21.44 -42.35
C VAL A 504 21.83 -20.31 -43.25
N ALA A 505 22.33 -20.66 -44.44
CA ALA A 505 22.90 -19.71 -45.39
C ALA A 505 22.25 -19.90 -46.77
N CYS A 506 21.94 -18.80 -47.43
CA CYS A 506 21.49 -18.82 -48.81
C CYS A 506 22.70 -19.05 -49.72
N ARG A 507 22.59 -20.02 -50.63
CA ARG A 507 23.66 -20.36 -51.57
C ARG A 507 23.15 -20.38 -53.00
N ASP A 508 24.00 -19.99 -53.95
CA ASP A 508 23.72 -20.08 -55.38
C ASP A 508 23.95 -21.48 -55.95
N SER A 509 23.78 -21.64 -57.27
CA SER A 509 24.01 -22.89 -57.99
C SER A 509 25.45 -23.38 -58.00
N TYR A 510 26.41 -22.55 -57.57
CA TYR A 510 27.84 -22.86 -57.46
C TYR A 510 28.29 -23.02 -56.00
N GLY A 511 27.35 -22.97 -55.04
CA GLY A 511 27.61 -23.13 -53.61
C GLY A 511 28.15 -21.87 -52.92
N GLN A 512 28.18 -20.72 -53.59
CA GLN A 512 28.66 -19.44 -53.03
C GLN A 512 27.56 -18.73 -52.23
N PRO A 513 27.92 -17.85 -51.28
CA PRO A 513 26.95 -17.06 -50.51
C PRO A 513 26.11 -16.18 -51.45
N ALA A 514 24.79 -16.27 -51.33
CA ALA A 514 23.83 -15.48 -52.10
C ALA A 514 22.82 -14.77 -51.17
N ALA A 515 22.07 -13.81 -51.68
CA ALA A 515 21.06 -13.06 -50.91
C ALA A 515 19.63 -13.24 -51.46
N GLU A 516 19.48 -13.85 -52.63
CA GLU A 516 18.23 -13.93 -53.39
C GLU A 516 17.36 -15.17 -53.08
N CYS A 517 17.58 -15.84 -51.94
CA CYS A 517 16.71 -16.95 -51.51
C CYS A 517 15.38 -16.44 -50.95
N ASP A 518 14.29 -17.15 -51.26
CA ASP A 518 12.96 -16.85 -50.73
C ASP A 518 12.93 -16.97 -49.20
N ALA A 519 12.63 -15.87 -48.52
CA ALA A 519 12.55 -15.81 -47.06
C ALA A 519 11.46 -16.74 -46.48
N ALA A 520 10.39 -17.01 -47.22
CA ALA A 520 9.32 -17.91 -46.79
C ALA A 520 9.79 -19.38 -46.73
N GLN A 521 10.82 -19.73 -47.48
CA GLN A 521 11.41 -21.08 -47.50
C GLN A 521 12.64 -21.22 -46.60
N ARG A 522 12.98 -20.19 -45.81
CA ARG A 522 14.14 -20.22 -44.91
C ARG A 522 13.94 -21.30 -43.84
N PRO A 523 14.80 -22.33 -43.77
CA PRO A 523 14.73 -23.35 -42.74
C PRO A 523 14.96 -22.74 -41.35
N ALA A 524 14.29 -23.27 -40.32
CA ALA A 524 14.49 -22.83 -38.94
C ALA A 524 15.96 -22.96 -38.52
N ASP A 525 16.54 -21.92 -37.94
CA ASP A 525 17.91 -21.89 -37.42
C ASP A 525 17.98 -22.28 -35.93
N VAL A 526 16.83 -22.43 -35.27
CA VAL A 526 16.70 -22.86 -33.87
C VAL A 526 15.60 -23.92 -33.73
N ARG A 527 15.84 -24.95 -32.94
CA ARG A 527 14.83 -25.94 -32.52
C ARG A 527 14.92 -26.27 -31.03
N LEU A 528 13.82 -26.76 -30.46
CA LEU A 528 13.80 -27.29 -29.10
C LEU A 528 14.54 -28.63 -29.03
N CYS A 529 15.21 -28.87 -27.91
CA CYS A 529 15.93 -30.10 -27.60
C CYS A 529 15.91 -30.35 -26.09
N GLY A 530 16.30 -31.56 -25.67
CA GLY A 530 16.49 -31.90 -24.26
C GLY A 530 15.40 -32.83 -23.72
N GLU A 531 15.82 -33.76 -22.86
CA GLU A 531 14.93 -34.72 -22.21
C GLU A 531 14.40 -34.16 -20.88
N PRO A 532 13.19 -34.53 -20.44
CA PRO A 532 12.65 -34.03 -19.18
C PRO A 532 13.58 -34.28 -17.99
N CYS A 533 13.85 -33.24 -17.20
CA CYS A 533 14.75 -33.36 -16.06
C CYS A 533 14.16 -34.25 -14.94
N PRO A 534 15.02 -34.93 -14.16
CA PRO A 534 14.63 -35.60 -12.93
C PRO A 534 13.90 -34.64 -11.97
N ALA A 535 12.77 -35.09 -11.43
CA ALA A 535 11.93 -34.33 -10.52
C ALA A 535 11.76 -35.06 -9.17
N TRP A 536 11.54 -34.27 -8.11
CA TRP A 536 11.22 -34.82 -6.81
C TRP A 536 9.76 -35.25 -6.75
N GLU A 537 9.54 -36.50 -6.41
CA GLU A 537 8.23 -37.09 -6.16
C GLU A 537 8.04 -37.25 -4.65
N ALA A 538 6.99 -36.62 -4.13
CA ALA A 538 6.68 -36.61 -2.70
C ALA A 538 5.61 -37.66 -2.38
N GLY A 539 5.97 -38.64 -1.54
CA GLY A 539 5.05 -39.64 -1.05
C GLY A 539 4.03 -39.08 -0.05
N PRO A 540 3.08 -39.93 0.41
CA PRO A 540 2.10 -39.54 1.40
C PRO A 540 2.76 -39.18 2.74
N TRP A 541 2.11 -38.29 3.50
CA TRP A 541 2.52 -37.96 4.86
C TRP A 541 2.22 -39.11 5.82
N SER A 542 3.12 -39.34 6.77
CA SER A 542 2.90 -40.21 7.91
C SER A 542 1.81 -39.65 8.83
N PRO A 543 1.23 -40.49 9.70
CA PRO A 543 0.48 -40.01 10.86
C PRO A 543 1.31 -39.01 11.69
N CYS A 544 0.62 -38.13 12.40
CA CYS A 544 1.25 -37.18 13.31
C CYS A 544 1.98 -37.95 14.44
N SER A 545 3.17 -37.51 14.81
CA SER A 545 4.02 -38.16 15.82
C SER A 545 3.39 -38.21 17.23
N LYS A 546 2.31 -37.47 17.46
CA LYS A 546 1.56 -37.43 18.72
C LYS A 546 0.07 -37.55 18.41
N SER A 547 -0.70 -38.07 19.35
CA SER A 547 -2.16 -38.21 19.27
C SER A 547 -2.95 -37.00 19.79
N CYS A 548 -2.30 -36.08 20.51
CA CYS A 548 -2.83 -34.77 20.93
C CYS A 548 -1.71 -33.72 20.97
N GLY A 549 -2.08 -32.44 20.96
CA GLY A 549 -1.13 -31.33 21.01
C GLY A 549 -0.26 -31.17 19.75
N ARG A 550 0.95 -30.60 19.91
CA ARG A 550 1.89 -30.32 18.81
C ARG A 550 2.81 -31.52 18.54
N GLY A 551 2.81 -32.00 17.31
CA GLY A 551 3.68 -33.06 16.79
C GLY A 551 4.23 -32.74 15.40
N PHE A 552 4.85 -33.73 14.76
CA PHE A 552 5.36 -33.63 13.39
C PHE A 552 4.95 -34.85 12.55
N LYS A 553 4.88 -34.67 11.24
CA LYS A 553 4.65 -35.73 10.24
C LYS A 553 5.79 -35.72 9.23
N ARG A 554 6.10 -36.88 8.64
CA ARG A 554 7.19 -37.09 7.68
C ARG A 554 6.65 -37.65 6.38
N ARG A 555 7.32 -37.40 5.25
CA ARG A 555 7.00 -38.06 3.97
C ARG A 555 8.28 -38.48 3.26
N ALA A 556 8.23 -39.59 2.53
CA ALA A 556 9.36 -40.04 1.72
C ALA A 556 9.47 -39.20 0.43
N LEU A 557 10.69 -38.85 0.03
CA LEU A 557 10.96 -38.14 -1.22
C LEU A 557 11.80 -39.02 -2.13
N LYS A 558 11.31 -39.25 -3.35
CA LYS A 558 11.98 -40.03 -4.39
C LYS A 558 12.40 -39.09 -5.53
N CYS A 559 13.55 -39.36 -6.15
CA CYS A 559 13.94 -38.67 -7.37
C CYS A 559 13.57 -39.58 -8.55
N SER A 560 12.71 -39.11 -9.44
CA SER A 560 12.26 -39.89 -10.60
C SER A 560 12.26 -39.02 -11.85
N VAL A 561 12.56 -39.64 -12.99
CA VAL A 561 12.31 -39.02 -14.32
C VAL A 561 10.87 -39.32 -14.76
N PRO A 562 10.28 -38.54 -15.68
CA PRO A 562 8.90 -38.75 -16.13
C PRO A 562 8.59 -40.12 -16.74
N SER A 563 9.61 -40.91 -17.08
CA SER A 563 9.48 -42.33 -17.47
C SER A 563 9.31 -43.31 -16.29
N GLY A 564 9.22 -42.81 -15.04
CA GLY A 564 9.00 -43.60 -13.83
C GLY A 564 10.25 -44.26 -13.23
N ARG A 565 11.42 -44.09 -13.86
CA ARG A 565 12.69 -44.65 -13.37
C ARG A 565 13.20 -43.86 -12.16
N LEU A 566 13.49 -44.56 -11.07
CA LEU A 566 14.08 -43.99 -9.86
C LEU A 566 15.57 -43.70 -10.04
N LEU A 567 16.00 -42.53 -9.56
CA LEU A 567 17.37 -42.07 -9.59
C LEU A 567 17.90 -41.81 -8.17
N PRO A 568 19.23 -41.79 -7.98
CA PRO A 568 19.83 -41.32 -6.74
C PRO A 568 19.35 -39.91 -6.37
N ARG A 569 19.24 -39.62 -5.07
CA ARG A 569 18.72 -38.33 -4.56
C ARG A 569 19.46 -37.12 -5.15
N GLU A 570 20.75 -37.29 -5.45
CA GLU A 570 21.63 -36.20 -5.85
C GLU A 570 21.47 -35.84 -7.32
N SER A 571 20.75 -36.69 -8.09
CA SER A 571 20.36 -36.43 -9.47
C SER A 571 19.18 -35.45 -9.57
N CYS A 572 18.47 -35.17 -8.47
CA CYS A 572 17.41 -34.17 -8.41
C CYS A 572 17.92 -32.89 -7.75
N ASN A 573 17.48 -31.74 -8.28
CA ASN A 573 17.93 -30.44 -7.79
C ASN A 573 17.48 -30.18 -6.34
N PHE A 574 18.44 -30.06 -5.41
CA PHE A 574 18.18 -29.82 -3.99
C PHE A 574 17.41 -28.52 -3.70
N ARG A 575 17.54 -27.47 -4.53
CA ARG A 575 16.81 -26.20 -4.34
C ARG A 575 15.31 -26.35 -4.58
N LYS A 576 14.88 -27.39 -5.30
CA LYS A 576 13.48 -27.75 -5.54
C LYS A 576 13.02 -28.92 -4.67
N LYS A 577 13.82 -29.35 -3.68
CA LYS A 577 13.47 -30.45 -2.79
C LYS A 577 12.23 -30.10 -1.96
N PRO A 578 11.13 -30.88 -2.06
CA PRO A 578 9.95 -30.66 -1.23
C PRO A 578 10.25 -30.88 0.25
N GLN A 579 9.46 -30.27 1.13
CA GLN A 579 9.62 -30.42 2.59
C GLN A 579 9.42 -31.89 3.03
N GLU A 580 10.36 -32.45 3.79
CA GLU A 580 10.33 -33.86 4.23
C GLU A 580 9.68 -34.04 5.62
N LEU A 581 9.64 -32.97 6.41
CA LEU A 581 9.09 -32.92 7.77
C LEU A 581 8.21 -31.68 7.93
N ASP A 582 6.97 -31.87 8.37
CA ASP A 582 5.98 -30.80 8.58
C ASP A 582 5.36 -30.90 10.00
N PHE A 583 4.89 -29.79 10.55
CA PHE A 583 4.30 -29.74 11.89
C PHE A 583 2.79 -29.97 11.83
N CYS A 584 2.28 -30.75 12.78
CA CYS A 584 0.86 -31.01 12.95
C CYS A 584 0.43 -30.59 14.35
N THR A 585 -0.69 -29.89 14.45
CA THR A 585 -1.32 -29.58 15.75
C THR A 585 -2.65 -30.31 15.78
N LEU A 586 -2.76 -31.28 16.68
CA LEU A 586 -4.00 -31.98 16.95
C LEU A 586 -4.77 -31.27 18.06
N ARG A 587 -5.92 -31.83 18.44
CA ARG A 587 -6.71 -31.35 19.58
C ARG A 587 -5.84 -31.16 20.83
N PRO A 588 -6.15 -30.19 21.70
CA PRO A 588 -5.44 -30.01 22.96
C PRO A 588 -5.33 -31.34 23.70
N CYS A 589 -4.13 -31.60 24.24
CA CYS A 589 -4.02 -32.42 25.43
C CYS A 589 -4.45 -31.51 26.60
#